data_AF-A0AAW8KS06-F1
#
_entry.id   AF-A0AAW8KS06-F1
#
_cell.length_a   1.000
_cell.length_b   1.000
_cell.length_c   1.000
_cell.angle_alpha   90.00
_cell.angle_beta   90.00
_cell.angle_gamma   90.00
#
_symmetry.space_group_name_H-M   'P 1'
#
loop_
_entity.id
_entity.type
_entity.pdbx_description
1 polymer ?
#
loop_
_entity_poly.entity_id
_entity_poly.type
_entity_poly.pdbx_seq_one_letter_code
_entity_poly.pdbx_strand_id
1 'polypeptide(L)'
;TMVLHPDEKHDGESGSRDGFRYRMVYVEPATLQKIMKGKPLPFFENGLSQDPRLFKATDVLLQGMDQYIDPLEKQDALYDLATTLYEISG
;
A
#
# COMPACT_ATOMS: atom_id res chain seq x y z
N THR A 1 -0.44 1.68 8.16
CA THR A 1 -0.66 2.12 6.79
C THR A 1 -2.06 1.75 6.41
N MET A 2 -2.80 2.67 5.77
CA MET A 2 -4.15 2.43 5.28
C MET A 2 -4.06 2.17 3.78
N VAL A 3 -4.81 1.19 3.26
CA VAL A 3 -4.93 0.92 1.83
C VAL A 3 -6.33 1.36 1.42
N LEU A 4 -6.43 2.33 0.53
CA LEU A 4 -7.70 2.80 -0.01
C LEU A 4 -7.90 2.25 -1.40
N HIS A 5 -9.10 1.75 -1.69
CA HIS A 5 -9.46 1.35 -3.03
C HIS A 5 -9.65 2.62 -3.90
N PRO A 6 -9.03 2.73 -5.08
CA PRO A 6 -9.06 3.96 -5.87
C PRO A 6 -10.47 4.34 -6.37
N ASP A 7 -11.36 3.36 -6.48
CA ASP A 7 -12.76 3.57 -6.93
C ASP A 7 -13.74 3.84 -5.78
N GLU A 8 -13.29 3.91 -4.52
CA GLU A 8 -14.13 4.24 -3.38
C GLU A 8 -14.07 5.75 -3.07
N LYS A 9 -15.22 6.38 -2.77
CA LYS A 9 -15.30 7.82 -2.49
C LYS A 9 -14.82 8.12 -1.07
N HIS A 10 -13.79 8.94 -0.95
CA HIS A 10 -13.29 9.44 0.33
C HIS A 10 -13.34 10.97 0.36
N ASP A 11 -13.82 11.57 1.45
CA ASP A 11 -13.90 13.04 1.65
C ASP A 11 -12.53 13.67 1.95
N GLY A 12 -11.59 12.88 2.47
CA GLY A 12 -10.20 13.27 2.69
C GLY A 12 -10.01 14.33 3.77
N GLU A 13 -11.02 14.57 4.61
CA GLU A 13 -10.99 15.62 5.63
C GLU A 13 -10.41 15.12 6.95
N SER A 14 -9.79 16.05 7.68
CA SER A 14 -9.27 15.78 9.03
C SER A 14 -10.42 15.64 10.02
N GLY A 15 -10.40 14.60 10.84
CA GLY A 15 -11.34 14.46 11.97
C GLY A 15 -11.13 15.48 13.10
N SER A 16 -10.05 16.28 13.06
CA SER A 16 -9.77 17.34 14.04
C SER A 16 -9.28 18.64 13.39
N ARG A 17 -9.31 19.73 14.16
CA ARG A 17 -8.80 21.06 13.74
C ARG A 17 -7.28 21.12 13.58
N ASP A 18 -6.56 20.12 14.09
CA ASP A 18 -5.10 20.05 14.00
C ASP A 18 -4.61 19.63 12.61
N GLY A 19 -5.52 19.17 11.75
CA GLY A 19 -5.20 18.62 10.44
C GLY A 19 -4.54 17.26 10.54
N PHE A 20 -4.20 16.69 9.38
CA PHE A 20 -3.37 15.49 9.30
C PHE A 20 -2.42 15.60 8.09
N ARG A 21 -1.31 14.86 8.15
CA ARG A 21 -0.41 14.67 7.02
C ARG A 21 -0.42 13.20 6.69
N TYR A 22 -0.45 12.89 5.41
CA TYR A 22 -0.33 11.52 4.92
C TYR A 22 0.63 11.46 3.76
N ARG A 23 1.13 10.25 3.51
CA ARG A 23 1.87 9.90 2.30
C ARG A 23 1.18 8.71 1.68
N MET A 24 1.06 8.72 0.37
CA MET A 24 0.43 7.66 -0.41
C MET A 24 1.34 7.24 -1.54
N VAL A 25 1.26 5.96 -1.89
CA VAL A 25 1.86 5.39 -3.11
C VAL A 25 0.71 4.82 -3.90
N TYR A 26 0.62 5.20 -5.18
CA TYR A 26 -0.31 4.59 -6.11
C TYR A 26 0.35 3.37 -6.75
N VAL A 27 -0.28 2.21 -6.62
CA VAL A 27 0.17 0.97 -7.25
C VAL A 27 -0.92 0.51 -8.21
N GLU A 28 -0.57 0.38 -9.49
CA GLU A 28 -1.50 -0.17 -10.47
C GLU A 28 -1.85 -1.63 -10.12
N PRO A 29 -3.14 -2.02 -10.13
CA PRO A 29 -3.55 -3.39 -9.83
C PRO A 29 -2.82 -4.46 -10.66
N ALA A 30 -2.60 -4.19 -11.95
CA ALA A 30 -1.88 -5.08 -12.86
C ALA A 30 -0.43 -5.34 -12.41
N THR A 31 0.20 -4.41 -11.69
CA THR A 31 1.55 -4.61 -11.14
C THR A 31 1.54 -5.70 -10.07
N LEU A 32 0.60 -5.64 -9.12
CA LEU A 32 0.46 -6.65 -8.08
C LEU A 32 0.11 -8.01 -8.68
N GLN A 33 -0.83 -8.05 -9.63
CA GLN A 33 -1.21 -9.29 -10.29
C GLN A 33 -0.05 -9.89 -11.09
N LYS A 34 0.77 -9.07 -11.77
CA LYS A 34 1.96 -9.56 -12.47
C LYS A 34 2.96 -10.20 -11.50
N ILE A 35 3.24 -9.55 -10.38
CA ILE A 35 4.11 -10.10 -9.32
C ILE A 35 3.57 -11.43 -8.82
N MET A 36 2.25 -11.49 -8.58
CA MET A 36 1.57 -12.65 -8.02
C MET A 36 1.10 -13.65 -9.09
N LYS A 37 1.67 -13.60 -10.30
CA LYS A 37 1.42 -14.55 -11.40
C LYS A 37 -0.07 -14.71 -11.76
N GLY A 38 -0.80 -13.61 -11.80
CA GLY A 38 -2.19 -13.53 -12.24
C GLY A 38 -3.24 -13.85 -11.17
N LYS A 39 -2.86 -13.98 -9.90
CA LYS A 39 -3.84 -14.13 -8.81
C LYS A 39 -4.82 -12.92 -8.77
N PRO A 40 -6.09 -13.12 -8.36
CA PRO A 40 -7.02 -12.01 -8.14
C PRO A 40 -6.46 -11.05 -7.08
N LEU A 41 -6.92 -9.80 -7.07
CA LEU A 41 -6.49 -8.83 -6.07
C LEU A 41 -6.92 -9.27 -4.66
N PRO A 42 -6.10 -9.00 -3.64
CA PRO A 42 -6.45 -9.28 -2.25
C PRO A 42 -7.64 -8.41 -1.83
N PHE A 43 -8.54 -8.97 -1.02
CA PHE A 43 -9.71 -8.28 -0.48
C PHE A 43 -9.64 -8.22 1.04
N PHE A 44 -10.06 -7.09 1.62
CA PHE A 44 -10.15 -6.88 3.06
C PHE A 44 -11.56 -6.39 3.38
N GLU A 45 -12.34 -7.18 4.12
CA GLU A 45 -13.76 -6.90 4.38
C GLU A 45 -14.00 -5.50 4.98
N ASN A 46 -13.12 -5.07 5.89
CA ASN A 46 -13.23 -3.77 6.56
C ASN A 46 -12.33 -2.68 5.94
N GLY A 47 -11.65 -2.96 4.82
CA GLY A 47 -10.69 -2.04 4.19
C GLY A 47 -9.48 -1.67 5.06
N LEU A 48 -9.34 -2.27 6.24
CA LEU A 48 -8.31 -1.95 7.23
C LEU A 48 -7.55 -3.22 7.64
N SER A 49 -6.23 -3.13 7.63
CA SER A 49 -5.35 -4.13 8.21
C SER A 49 -4.51 -3.50 9.31
N GLN A 50 -4.46 -4.18 10.46
CA GLN A 50 -3.59 -3.81 11.58
C GLN A 50 -2.35 -4.72 11.64
N ASP A 51 -2.12 -5.56 10.62
CA ASP A 51 -0.98 -6.47 10.63
C ASP A 51 0.34 -5.69 10.48
N PRO A 52 1.25 -5.73 11.48
CA PRO A 52 2.49 -4.95 11.46
C PRO A 52 3.39 -5.28 10.26
N ARG A 53 3.25 -6.46 9.65
CA ARG A 53 3.98 -6.83 8.44
C ARG A 53 3.63 -5.91 7.27
N LEU A 54 2.35 -5.52 7.14
CA LEU A 54 1.92 -4.61 6.09
C LEU A 54 2.55 -3.21 6.24
N PHE A 55 2.70 -2.74 7.48
CA PHE A 55 3.36 -1.47 7.76
C PHE A 55 4.82 -1.52 7.30
N LYS A 56 5.54 -2.56 7.74
CA LYS A 56 6.94 -2.78 7.37
C LYS A 56 7.14 -2.89 5.86
N ALA A 57 6.26 -3.60 5.16
CA ALA A 57 6.33 -3.76 3.70
C ALA A 57 6.12 -2.43 2.94
N THR A 58 5.61 -1.38 3.61
CA THR A 58 5.43 -0.05 3.00
C THR A 58 6.54 0.95 3.29
N ASP A 59 7.49 0.63 4.19
CA ASP A 59 8.50 1.58 4.66
C ASP A 59 9.36 2.14 3.52
N VAL A 60 9.86 1.25 2.64
CA VAL A 60 10.70 1.65 1.50
C VAL A 60 9.91 2.50 0.50
N LEU A 61 8.67 2.13 0.21
CA LEU A 61 7.82 2.85 -0.75
C LEU A 61 7.37 4.21 -0.22
N LEU A 62 7.27 4.36 1.10
CA LEU A 62 6.83 5.57 1.79
C LEU A 62 7.99 6.37 2.40
N GLN A 63 9.23 6.14 1.96
CA GLN A 63 10.40 6.92 2.40
C GLN A 63 10.30 8.42 2.06
N GLY A 64 11.23 9.23 2.60
CA GLY A 64 11.21 10.70 2.46
C GLY A 64 11.15 11.17 1.00
N MET A 65 10.49 12.30 0.73
CA MET A 65 10.33 12.81 -0.65
C MET A 65 11.67 13.15 -1.32
N ASP A 66 12.70 13.46 -0.52
CA ASP A 66 14.05 13.76 -0.99
C ASP A 66 14.91 12.51 -1.15
N GLN A 67 14.37 11.31 -0.91
CA GLN A 67 15.09 10.06 -1.05
C GLN A 67 14.81 9.44 -2.42
N TYR A 68 15.88 9.14 -3.14
CA TYR A 68 15.82 8.42 -4.40
C TYR A 68 15.66 6.93 -4.11
N ILE A 69 14.60 6.32 -4.66
CA ILE A 69 14.42 4.87 -4.63
C ILE A 69 15.04 4.31 -5.90
N ASP A 70 16.05 3.46 -5.76
CA ASP A 70 16.62 2.76 -6.91
C ASP A 70 15.56 1.88 -7.59
N PRO A 71 15.55 1.73 -8.93
CA PRO A 71 14.54 0.92 -9.61
C PRO A 71 14.48 -0.53 -9.14
N LEU A 72 15.61 -1.15 -8.77
CA LEU A 72 15.63 -2.52 -8.26
C LEU A 72 15.09 -2.57 -6.83
N GLU A 73 15.47 -1.62 -5.99
CA GLU A 73 14.92 -1.46 -4.63
C GLU A 73 13.41 -1.27 -4.67
N LYS A 74 12.90 -0.47 -5.60
CA LYS A 74 11.46 -0.30 -5.83
C LYS A 74 10.79 -1.61 -6.23
N GLN A 75 11.43 -2.42 -7.07
CA GLN A 75 10.88 -3.71 -7.49
C GLN A 75 10.79 -4.70 -6.31
N ASP A 76 11.84 -4.77 -5.50
CA ASP A 76 11.86 -5.61 -4.30
C ASP A 76 10.79 -5.15 -3.29
N ALA A 77 10.68 -3.84 -3.05
CA ALA A 77 9.66 -3.29 -2.15
C ALA A 77 8.23 -3.56 -2.64
N LEU A 78 7.98 -3.49 -3.96
CA LEU A 78 6.69 -3.87 -4.53
C LEU A 78 6.42 -5.38 -4.40
N TYR A 79 7.45 -6.21 -4.50
CA TYR A 79 7.33 -7.66 -4.30
C TYR A 79 6.97 -7.99 -2.85
N ASP A 80 7.63 -7.37 -1.88
CA ASP A 80 7.36 -7.54 -0.45
C ASP A 80 5.95 -7.06 -0.07
N LEU A 81 5.54 -5.90 -0.60
CA LEU A 81 4.18 -5.38 -0.43
C LEU A 81 3.15 -6.36 -1.01
N ALA A 82 3.33 -6.81 -2.25
CA ALA A 82 2.41 -7.75 -2.89
C ALA A 82 2.32 -9.04 -2.09
N THR A 83 3.45 -9.64 -1.73
CA THR A 83 3.49 -10.90 -0.98
C THR A 83 2.76 -10.75 0.35
N THR A 84 3.07 -9.68 1.09
CA THR A 84 2.45 -9.41 2.39
C THR A 84 0.94 -9.20 2.27
N LEU A 85 0.49 -8.38 1.31
CA LEU A 85 -0.94 -8.15 1.07
C LEU A 85 -1.70 -9.46 0.85
N TYR A 86 -1.14 -10.37 0.05
CA TYR A 86 -1.78 -11.66 -0.25
C TYR A 86 -1.74 -12.66 0.91
N GLU A 87 -0.70 -12.61 1.75
CA GLU A 87 -0.60 -13.48 2.93
C GLU A 87 -1.56 -13.09 4.05
N ILE A 88 -1.85 -11.80 4.17
CA ILE A 88 -2.72 -11.27 5.23
C ILE A 88 -4.16 -11.04 4.76
N SER A 89 -4.40 -11.04 3.45
CA SER A 89 -5.75 -11.01 2.90
C SER A 89 -6.42 -12.37 3.05
N GLY A 90 -7.61 -12.38 3.63
CA GLY A 90 -8.42 -13.52 4.00
C GLY A 90 -9.50 -13.07 4.98
#